data_AF-D2V0N4-F1
#
_entry.id   AF-D2V0N4-F1
#
_cell.length_a   1.000
_cell.length_b   1.000
_cell.length_c   1.000
_cell.angle_alpha   90.00
_cell.angle_beta   90.00
_cell.angle_gamma   90.00
#
_symmetry.space_group_name_H-M   'P 1'
#
loop_
_entity.id
_entity.type
_entity.pdbx_description
1 polymer ?
#
loop_
_entity_poly.entity_id
_entity_poly.type
_entity_poly.pdbx_seq_one_letter_code
_entity_poly.pdbx_strand_id
1 'polypeptide(L)'
;KVVTSYRALGTILKKYRSGKLPKVFAIIPTLSNWEEILYLTQPDKWSTQAVYKATKLFVSQGNDSISQRFLNMILLPRVRNDILTSNKKKSPINSQFTSRKHLKLNHHLYQSIIKATWRPAALFKGFIIPLCEDGQCTVKEAHIIGGILKKMTIPVMHSAAALLKIASLDYTNTNCIFIKVFLEKRYALPTQVIQGVVSYFAKFLNIPPEKANIHTVWYQALLTFVTYYGSKLSKEQKHQIKQVCKL
;
A
#
# COMPACT_ATOMS: atom_id res chain seq x y z
N LYS A 1 31.35 -17.15 -12.76
CA LYS A 1 30.32 -18.14 -13.18
C LYS A 1 28.93 -17.80 -12.61
N VAL A 2 28.76 -17.68 -11.29
CA VAL A 2 27.47 -17.35 -10.62
C VAL A 2 26.83 -16.05 -11.14
N VAL A 3 27.60 -14.97 -11.25
CA VAL A 3 27.12 -13.66 -11.76
C VAL A 3 26.56 -13.77 -13.17
N THR A 4 27.26 -14.47 -14.07
CA THR A 4 26.83 -14.67 -15.47
C THR A 4 25.49 -15.42 -15.52
N SER A 5 25.32 -16.44 -14.68
CA SER A 5 24.07 -17.21 -14.61
C SER A 5 22.88 -16.37 -14.14
N TYR A 6 23.03 -15.53 -13.10
CA TYR A 6 21.96 -14.66 -12.63
C TYR A 6 21.66 -13.49 -13.58
N ARG A 7 22.65 -12.99 -14.32
CA ARG A 7 22.42 -12.01 -15.40
C ARG A 7 21.62 -12.63 -16.56
N ALA A 8 21.95 -13.86 -16.96
CA ALA A 8 21.17 -14.61 -17.95
C ALA A 8 19.74 -14.88 -17.45
N LEU A 9 19.56 -15.15 -16.15
CA LEU A 9 18.23 -15.28 -15.56
C LEU A 9 17.41 -13.99 -15.68
N GLY A 10 18.03 -12.82 -15.53
CA GLY A 10 17.37 -11.53 -15.73
C GLY A 10 16.82 -11.35 -17.15
N THR A 11 17.52 -11.82 -18.20
CA THR A 11 17.03 -11.75 -19.58
C THR A 11 15.81 -12.64 -19.81
N ILE A 12 15.76 -13.80 -19.13
CA ILE A 12 14.59 -14.69 -19.13
C ILE A 12 13.41 -14.02 -18.42
N LEU A 13 13.62 -13.44 -17.23
CA LEU A 13 12.56 -12.78 -16.45
C LEU A 13 11.98 -11.55 -17.15
N LYS A 14 12.78 -10.85 -17.97
CA LYS A 14 12.30 -9.76 -18.83
C LYS A 14 11.24 -10.22 -19.85
N LYS A 15 11.43 -11.41 -20.44
CA LYS A 15 10.53 -11.99 -21.46
C LYS A 15 9.47 -12.93 -20.88
N TYR A 16 9.54 -13.22 -19.58
CA TYR A 16 8.67 -14.18 -18.92
C TYR A 16 7.18 -13.83 -19.05
N ARG A 17 6.35 -14.86 -19.31
CA ARG A 17 4.90 -14.75 -19.46
C ARG A 17 4.15 -15.74 -18.58
N SER A 18 4.56 -17.00 -18.60
CA SER A 18 3.88 -18.10 -17.92
C SER A 18 4.86 -19.23 -17.59
N GLY A 19 4.39 -20.25 -16.87
CA GLY A 19 5.17 -21.43 -16.52
C GLY A 19 5.71 -21.44 -15.09
N LYS A 20 6.69 -22.32 -14.85
CA LYS A 20 7.45 -22.41 -13.61
C LYS A 20 8.65 -21.47 -13.69
N LEU A 21 8.97 -20.81 -12.57
CA LEU A 21 10.21 -20.06 -12.48
C LEU A 21 11.41 -21.03 -12.50
N PRO A 22 12.55 -20.65 -13.09
CA PRO A 22 13.76 -21.46 -13.04
C PRO A 22 14.13 -21.81 -11.60
N LYS A 23 14.60 -23.05 -11.35
CA LYS A 23 14.94 -23.53 -10.00
C LYS A 23 15.96 -22.61 -9.30
N VAL A 24 16.91 -22.06 -10.06
CA VAL A 24 17.91 -21.11 -9.58
C VAL A 24 17.27 -19.81 -9.06
N PHE A 25 16.14 -19.37 -9.60
CA PHE A 25 15.39 -18.25 -9.04
C PHE A 25 14.66 -18.64 -7.74
N ALA A 26 14.12 -19.86 -7.70
CA ALA A 26 13.30 -20.34 -6.59
C ALA A 26 14.08 -20.43 -5.26
N ILE A 27 15.40 -20.63 -5.31
CA ILE A 27 16.24 -20.71 -4.11
C ILE A 27 16.69 -19.33 -3.58
N ILE A 28 16.47 -18.24 -4.32
CA ILE A 28 16.98 -16.92 -3.92
C ILE A 28 16.55 -16.52 -2.49
N PRO A 29 15.27 -16.67 -2.07
CA PRO A 29 14.85 -16.29 -0.73
C PRO A 29 15.54 -17.04 0.41
N THR A 30 16.20 -18.16 0.15
CA THR A 30 16.90 -18.96 1.18
C THR A 30 18.39 -18.61 1.28
N LEU A 31 18.92 -17.77 0.39
CA LEU A 31 20.31 -17.36 0.40
C LEU A 31 20.55 -16.27 1.45
N SER A 32 21.73 -16.27 2.08
CA SER A 32 22.12 -15.21 3.01
C SER A 32 22.26 -13.85 2.32
N ASN A 33 22.85 -13.83 1.12
CA ASN A 33 23.05 -12.64 0.28
C ASN A 33 21.98 -12.50 -0.82
N TRP A 34 20.73 -12.86 -0.52
CA TRP A 34 19.65 -12.90 -1.51
C TRP A 34 19.44 -11.57 -2.25
N GLU A 35 19.69 -10.43 -1.62
CA GLU A 35 19.49 -9.11 -2.23
C GLU A 35 20.46 -8.81 -3.36
N GLU A 36 21.75 -9.04 -3.13
CA GLU A 36 22.78 -8.87 -4.14
C GLU A 36 22.50 -9.77 -5.33
N ILE A 37 22.17 -11.04 -5.04
CA ILE A 37 21.83 -12.04 -6.06
C ILE A 37 20.58 -11.62 -6.84
N LEU A 38 19.55 -11.11 -6.17
CA LEU A 38 18.34 -10.62 -6.81
C LEU A 38 18.64 -9.41 -7.69
N TYR A 39 19.48 -8.48 -7.24
CA TYR A 39 19.85 -7.28 -7.97
C TYR A 39 20.55 -7.62 -9.30
N LEU A 40 21.38 -8.66 -9.32
CA LEU A 40 22.04 -9.14 -10.55
C LEU A 40 21.05 -9.55 -11.66
N THR A 41 19.82 -9.91 -11.30
CA THR A 41 18.76 -10.28 -12.27
C THR A 41 18.01 -9.07 -12.84
N GLN A 42 18.40 -7.84 -12.48
CA GLN A 42 17.84 -6.58 -12.97
C GLN A 42 16.31 -6.50 -12.80
N PRO A 43 15.80 -6.46 -11.55
CA PRO A 43 14.36 -6.50 -11.25
C PRO A 43 13.54 -5.40 -11.93
N ASP A 44 14.13 -4.23 -12.18
CA ASP A 44 13.48 -3.13 -12.91
C ASP A 44 13.05 -3.52 -14.33
N LYS A 45 13.72 -4.48 -14.95
CA LYS A 45 13.46 -4.92 -16.32
C LYS A 45 12.56 -6.15 -16.41
N TRP A 46 12.15 -6.72 -15.28
CA TRP A 46 11.27 -7.89 -15.28
C TRP A 46 9.92 -7.59 -15.93
N SER A 47 9.28 -8.62 -16.47
CA SER A 47 7.88 -8.52 -16.88
C SER A 47 6.96 -8.43 -15.66
N THR A 48 5.75 -7.89 -15.81
CA THR A 48 4.80 -7.84 -14.68
C THR A 48 4.38 -9.23 -14.21
N GLN A 49 4.41 -10.23 -15.10
CA GLN A 49 4.19 -11.65 -14.78
C GLN A 49 5.32 -12.21 -13.90
N ALA A 50 6.57 -11.85 -14.19
CA ALA A 50 7.72 -12.24 -13.39
C ALA A 50 7.64 -11.61 -11.98
N VAL A 51 7.31 -10.32 -11.90
CA VAL A 51 7.10 -9.63 -10.60
C VAL A 51 6.03 -10.34 -9.77
N TYR A 52 4.92 -10.75 -10.38
CA TYR A 52 3.88 -11.50 -9.67
C TYR A 52 4.36 -12.86 -9.14
N LYS A 53 5.06 -13.63 -9.97
CA LYS A 53 5.59 -14.94 -9.56
C LYS A 53 6.68 -14.79 -8.50
N ALA A 54 7.54 -13.79 -8.61
CA ALA A 54 8.53 -13.45 -7.61
C ALA A 54 7.86 -13.03 -6.29
N THR A 55 6.86 -12.16 -6.34
CA THR A 55 6.09 -11.77 -5.14
C THR A 55 5.47 -12.98 -4.47
N LYS A 56 4.85 -13.88 -5.25
CA LYS A 56 4.31 -15.14 -4.71
C LYS A 56 5.39 -15.98 -4.02
N LEU A 57 6.57 -16.10 -4.63
CA LEU A 57 7.69 -16.86 -4.10
C LEU A 57 8.19 -16.26 -2.78
N PHE A 58 8.61 -14.99 -2.78
CA PHE A 58 9.16 -14.29 -1.63
C PHE A 58 8.17 -14.23 -0.46
N VAL A 59 6.90 -13.93 -0.73
CA VAL A 59 5.86 -13.91 0.31
C VAL A 59 5.54 -15.31 0.83
N SER A 60 5.77 -16.38 0.06
CA SER A 60 5.53 -17.74 0.57
C SER A 60 6.72 -18.31 1.36
N GLN A 61 7.93 -18.21 0.80
CA GLN A 61 9.13 -18.88 1.32
C GLN A 61 9.98 -17.98 2.22
N GLY A 62 9.98 -16.67 1.98
CA GLY A 62 10.73 -15.73 2.80
C GLY A 62 10.10 -15.56 4.18
N ASN A 63 10.92 -15.21 5.17
CA ASN A 63 10.43 -14.72 6.44
C ASN A 63 9.88 -13.28 6.30
N ASP A 64 9.35 -12.72 7.38
CA ASP A 64 8.73 -11.38 7.34
C ASP A 64 9.75 -10.29 7.01
N SER A 65 11.02 -10.42 7.44
CA SER A 65 12.09 -9.47 7.13
C SER A 65 12.45 -9.48 5.64
N ILE A 66 12.69 -10.66 5.08
CA ILE A 66 12.99 -10.86 3.66
C ILE A 66 11.82 -10.38 2.79
N SER A 67 10.60 -10.75 3.17
CA SER A 67 9.39 -10.32 2.47
C SER A 67 9.23 -8.80 2.53
N GLN A 68 9.44 -8.18 3.70
CA GLN A 68 9.36 -6.74 3.87
C GLN A 68 10.34 -6.01 2.95
N ARG A 69 11.61 -6.44 2.95
CA ARG A 69 12.66 -5.85 2.11
C ARG A 69 12.35 -6.04 0.62
N PHE A 70 11.91 -7.22 0.20
CA PHE A 70 11.49 -7.46 -1.19
C PHE A 70 10.33 -6.56 -1.62
N LEU A 71 9.30 -6.43 -0.77
CA LEU A 71 8.13 -5.59 -1.07
C LEU A 71 8.53 -4.11 -1.18
N ASN A 72 9.45 -3.65 -0.34
CA ASN A 72 9.93 -2.27 -0.34
C ASN A 72 10.83 -1.97 -1.56
N MET A 73 11.82 -2.81 -1.82
CA MET A 73 12.81 -2.54 -2.88
C MET A 73 12.28 -2.82 -4.28
N ILE A 74 11.38 -3.80 -4.44
CA ILE A 74 10.96 -4.27 -5.76
C ILE A 74 9.50 -3.93 -6.04
N LEU A 75 8.57 -4.39 -5.19
CA LEU A 75 7.15 -4.30 -5.51
C LEU A 75 6.64 -2.85 -5.43
N LEU A 76 6.99 -2.12 -4.38
CA LEU A 76 6.57 -0.73 -4.16
C LEU A 76 6.97 0.18 -5.32
N PRO A 77 8.26 0.35 -5.66
CA PRO A 77 8.66 1.22 -6.78
C PRO A 77 8.05 0.73 -8.11
N ARG A 78 7.91 -0.58 -8.31
CA ARG A 78 7.29 -1.12 -9.52
C ARG A 78 5.82 -0.74 -9.67
N VAL A 79 5.04 -0.82 -8.59
CA VAL A 79 3.63 -0.44 -8.58
C VAL A 79 3.47 1.05 -8.85
N ARG A 80 4.28 1.89 -8.18
CA ARG A 80 4.25 3.35 -8.38
C ARG A 80 4.60 3.73 -9.81
N ASN A 81 5.64 3.12 -10.37
CA ASN A 81 6.04 3.34 -11.76
C ASN A 81 4.95 2.93 -12.77
N ASP A 82 4.25 1.82 -12.55
CA ASP A 82 3.15 1.40 -13.45
C ASP A 82 1.94 2.35 -13.36
N ILE A 83 1.59 2.80 -12.15
CA ILE A 83 0.50 3.76 -11.94
C ILE A 83 0.85 5.12 -12.57
N LEU A 84 2.09 5.59 -12.44
CA LEU A 84 2.54 6.84 -13.05
C LEU A 84 2.60 6.74 -14.59
N THR A 85 3.21 5.68 -15.13
CA THR A 85 3.44 5.53 -16.58
C THR A 85 2.19 5.11 -17.36
N SER A 86 1.24 4.40 -16.75
CA SER A 86 -0.05 4.10 -17.38
C SER A 86 -0.83 5.36 -17.75
N ASN A 87 -0.53 6.51 -17.12
CA ASN A 87 -1.08 7.81 -17.52
C ASN A 87 -0.50 8.34 -18.86
N LYS A 88 0.72 7.94 -19.25
CA LYS A 88 1.41 8.48 -20.44
C LYS A 88 1.10 7.73 -21.74
N LYS A 89 0.73 6.44 -21.66
CA LYS A 89 0.57 5.56 -22.85
C LYS A 89 -0.75 5.73 -23.63
N LYS A 90 -1.61 6.70 -23.29
CA LYS A 90 -2.94 6.88 -23.90
C LYS A 90 -3.21 8.29 -24.47
N SER A 91 -2.18 8.95 -25.01
CA SER A 91 -2.38 10.09 -25.93
C SER A 91 -1.82 9.75 -27.32
N PRO A 92 -2.60 9.10 -28.21
CA PRO A 92 -2.48 9.35 -29.63
C PRO A 92 -3.20 10.67 -29.97
N ILE A 93 -2.55 11.52 -30.74
CA ILE A 93 -2.98 12.87 -31.14
C ILE A 93 -4.32 12.90 -31.93
N ASN A 94 -4.85 11.75 -32.39
CA ASN A 94 -5.99 11.70 -33.31
C ASN A 94 -7.12 10.73 -32.89
N SER A 95 -7.69 10.85 -31.69
CA SER A 95 -9.04 10.31 -31.45
C SER A 95 -9.87 11.19 -30.52
N GLN A 96 -10.87 11.88 -31.10
CA GLN A 96 -11.87 12.73 -30.42
C GLN A 96 -12.88 11.93 -29.56
N PHE A 97 -12.53 10.71 -29.13
CA PHE A 97 -13.35 9.92 -28.23
C PHE A 97 -12.47 9.25 -27.18
N THR A 98 -11.92 10.08 -26.27
CA THR A 98 -11.20 9.62 -25.09
C THR A 98 -12.18 8.95 -24.13
N SER A 99 -12.55 7.71 -24.42
CA SER A 99 -13.37 6.90 -23.53
C SER A 99 -12.72 6.90 -22.15
N ARG A 100 -13.43 7.40 -21.12
CA ARG A 100 -13.02 7.51 -19.70
C ARG A 100 -12.74 6.13 -19.04
N LYS A 101 -12.32 5.12 -19.81
CA LYS A 101 -12.02 3.75 -19.41
C LYS A 101 -10.62 3.67 -18.79
N HIS A 102 -10.57 4.19 -17.57
CA HIS A 102 -9.67 3.91 -16.46
C HIS A 102 -8.16 3.75 -16.73
N LEU A 103 -7.42 4.66 -16.11
CA LEU A 103 -6.06 4.48 -15.63
C LEU A 103 -6.04 3.27 -14.68
N LYS A 104 -5.52 2.13 -15.15
CA LYS A 104 -5.59 0.84 -14.45
C LYS A 104 -4.18 0.32 -14.20
N LEU A 105 -3.90 -0.01 -12.94
CA LEU A 105 -2.76 -0.83 -12.55
C LEU A 105 -2.78 -2.15 -13.34
N ASN A 106 -1.62 -2.59 -13.83
CA ASN A 106 -1.49 -3.88 -14.51
C ASN A 106 -2.06 -5.02 -13.64
N HIS A 107 -2.82 -5.92 -14.25
CA HIS A 107 -3.49 -7.01 -13.52
C HIS A 107 -2.51 -7.87 -12.69
N HIS A 108 -1.32 -8.17 -13.20
CA HIS A 108 -0.35 -8.98 -12.45
C HIS A 108 0.23 -8.23 -11.25
N LEU A 109 0.41 -6.90 -11.34
CA LEU A 109 0.84 -6.08 -10.20
C LEU A 109 -0.28 -5.96 -9.17
N TYR A 110 -1.53 -5.81 -9.61
CA TYR A 110 -2.70 -5.88 -8.74
C TYR A 110 -2.75 -7.22 -7.96
N GLN A 111 -2.56 -8.34 -8.67
CA GLN A 111 -2.47 -9.67 -8.05
C GLN A 111 -1.24 -9.82 -7.12
N SER A 112 -0.15 -9.10 -7.40
CA SER A 112 1.04 -9.09 -6.54
C SER A 112 0.75 -8.45 -5.19
N ILE A 113 0.02 -7.34 -5.17
CA ILE A 113 -0.40 -6.67 -3.92
C ILE A 113 -1.37 -7.57 -3.14
N ILE A 114 -2.34 -8.20 -3.82
CA ILE A 114 -3.22 -9.22 -3.20
C ILE A 114 -2.39 -10.33 -2.57
N LYS A 115 -1.36 -10.82 -3.27
CA LYS A 115 -0.53 -11.88 -2.74
C LYS A 115 0.30 -11.41 -1.54
N ALA A 116 0.79 -10.17 -1.55
CA ALA A 116 1.50 -9.57 -0.44
C ALA A 116 0.65 -9.49 0.85
N THR A 117 -0.69 -9.42 0.75
CA THR A 117 -1.56 -9.43 1.95
C THR A 117 -1.52 -10.75 2.72
N TRP A 118 -0.95 -11.82 2.15
CA TRP A 118 -0.79 -13.10 2.84
C TRP A 118 0.31 -13.06 3.91
N ARG A 119 1.16 -12.02 3.89
CA ARG A 119 2.06 -11.66 5.00
C ARG A 119 1.80 -10.20 5.42
N PRO A 120 0.77 -9.94 6.25
CA PRO A 120 0.36 -8.59 6.61
C PRO A 120 1.47 -7.75 7.26
N ALA A 121 2.28 -8.34 8.14
CA ALA A 121 3.38 -7.62 8.81
C ALA A 121 4.40 -7.07 7.80
N ALA A 122 4.82 -7.90 6.84
CA ALA A 122 5.72 -7.51 5.77
C ALA A 122 5.08 -6.48 4.82
N LEU A 123 3.79 -6.65 4.48
CA LEU A 123 3.05 -5.70 3.65
C LEU A 123 2.99 -4.31 4.28
N PHE A 124 2.62 -4.20 5.55
CA PHE A 124 2.46 -2.90 6.17
C PHE A 124 3.79 -2.19 6.34
N LYS A 125 4.82 -2.88 6.86
CA LYS A 125 6.14 -2.29 7.09
C LYS A 125 6.93 -2.04 5.81
N GLY A 126 6.74 -2.86 4.77
CA GLY A 126 7.52 -2.80 3.53
C GLY A 126 6.86 -2.01 2.41
N PHE A 127 5.53 -1.88 2.43
CA PHE A 127 4.78 -1.33 1.30
C PHE A 127 3.86 -0.18 1.71
N ILE A 128 2.93 -0.38 2.66
CA ILE A 128 1.90 0.63 2.97
C ILE A 128 2.44 1.79 3.79
N ILE A 129 3.15 1.52 4.90
CA ILE A 129 3.69 2.57 5.76
C ILE A 129 4.74 3.40 5.00
N PRO A 130 5.72 2.79 4.28
CA PRO A 130 6.65 3.57 3.46
C PRO A 130 5.97 4.42 2.40
N LEU A 131 4.87 3.95 1.79
CA LEU A 131 4.08 4.76 0.86
C LEU A 131 3.43 5.98 1.54
N CYS A 132 3.00 5.84 2.79
CA CYS A 132 2.40 6.94 3.57
C CYS A 132 3.44 7.93 4.11
N GLU A 133 4.64 7.45 4.43
CA GLU A 133 5.74 8.24 5.01
C GLU A 133 6.53 9.04 3.96
N ASP A 134 6.64 8.55 2.72
CA ASP A 134 7.40 9.20 1.64
C ASP A 134 6.83 10.55 1.19
N GLY A 135 5.58 10.87 1.54
CA GLY A 135 4.91 12.15 1.20
C GLY A 135 4.58 12.35 -0.29
N GLN A 136 5.17 11.55 -1.19
CA GLN A 136 4.94 11.60 -2.64
C GLN A 136 3.81 10.68 -3.13
N CYS A 137 2.99 10.15 -2.21
CA CYS A 137 1.85 9.30 -2.57
C CYS A 137 0.76 10.13 -3.24
N THR A 138 0.38 9.74 -4.46
CA THR A 138 -0.68 10.37 -5.24
C THR A 138 -2.05 9.85 -4.86
N VAL A 139 -3.10 10.67 -5.06
CA VAL A 139 -4.49 10.27 -4.81
C VAL A 139 -4.88 9.00 -5.59
N LYS A 140 -4.34 8.81 -6.80
CA LYS A 140 -4.58 7.62 -7.62
C LYS A 140 -3.97 6.36 -6.99
N GLU A 141 -2.72 6.44 -6.51
CA GLU A 141 -2.06 5.33 -5.81
C GLU A 141 -2.87 4.94 -4.57
N ALA A 142 -3.26 5.92 -3.76
CA ALA A 142 -4.05 5.70 -2.55
C ALA A 142 -5.41 5.02 -2.84
N HIS A 143 -6.13 5.45 -3.87
CA HIS A 143 -7.41 4.82 -4.24
C HIS A 143 -7.25 3.39 -4.78
N ILE A 144 -6.26 3.14 -5.63
CA ILE A 144 -6.03 1.79 -6.19
C ILE A 144 -5.63 0.82 -5.07
N ILE A 145 -4.65 1.20 -4.25
CA ILE A 145 -4.11 0.34 -3.19
C ILE A 145 -5.12 0.21 -2.05
N GLY A 146 -5.76 1.32 -1.64
CA GLY A 146 -6.85 1.31 -0.66
C GLY A 146 -8.03 0.45 -1.10
N GLY A 147 -8.38 0.48 -2.38
CA GLY A 147 -9.40 -0.40 -2.95
C GLY A 147 -9.07 -1.90 -2.86
N ILE A 148 -7.79 -2.27 -2.99
CA ILE A 148 -7.32 -3.64 -2.76
C ILE A 148 -7.44 -3.99 -1.28
N LEU A 149 -6.89 -3.15 -0.39
CA LEU A 149 -6.94 -3.37 1.05
C LEU A 149 -8.37 -3.52 1.56
N LYS A 150 -9.31 -2.71 1.06
CA LYS A 150 -10.74 -2.80 1.39
C LYS A 150 -11.34 -4.18 1.06
N LYS A 151 -10.91 -4.81 -0.03
CA LYS A 151 -11.41 -6.14 -0.46
C LYS A 151 -10.76 -7.30 0.29
N MET A 152 -9.50 -7.16 0.69
CA MET A 152 -8.74 -8.28 1.29
C MET A 152 -9.03 -8.44 2.78
N THR A 153 -9.14 -9.68 3.27
CA THR A 153 -9.24 -9.96 4.70
C THR A 153 -7.86 -9.81 5.34
N ILE A 154 -7.76 -8.98 6.38
CA ILE A 154 -6.51 -8.68 7.09
C ILE A 154 -6.72 -8.98 8.58
N PRO A 155 -5.79 -9.65 9.26
CA PRO A 155 -5.89 -9.86 10.70
C PRO A 155 -5.99 -8.54 11.47
N VAL A 156 -6.88 -8.50 12.46
CA VAL A 156 -7.25 -7.29 13.22
C VAL A 156 -6.02 -6.59 13.82
N MET A 157 -5.12 -7.36 14.46
CA MET A 157 -3.93 -6.81 15.12
C MET A 157 -3.02 -6.04 14.16
N HIS A 158 -2.79 -6.57 12.96
CA HIS A 158 -1.96 -5.90 11.96
C HIS A 158 -2.66 -4.67 11.39
N SER A 159 -3.97 -4.76 11.13
CA SER A 159 -4.79 -3.63 10.68
C SER A 159 -4.83 -2.50 11.71
N ALA A 160 -4.95 -2.84 12.99
CA ALA A 160 -5.01 -1.89 14.10
C ALA A 160 -3.66 -1.19 14.30
N ALA A 161 -2.55 -1.93 14.25
CA ALA A 161 -1.21 -1.36 14.32
C ALA A 161 -0.91 -0.44 13.13
N ALA A 162 -1.28 -0.83 11.92
CA ALA A 162 -1.12 0.00 10.73
C ALA A 162 -1.95 1.29 10.82
N LEU A 163 -3.21 1.19 11.24
CA LEU A 163 -4.08 2.35 11.45
C LEU A 163 -3.49 3.32 12.47
N LEU A 164 -3.02 2.83 13.62
CA LEU A 164 -2.40 3.67 14.64
C LEU A 164 -1.16 4.39 14.12
N LYS A 165 -0.28 3.67 13.39
CA LYS A 165 0.92 4.26 12.80
C LYS A 165 0.57 5.33 11.77
N ILE A 166 -0.38 5.08 10.86
CA ILE A 166 -0.80 6.08 9.85
C ILE A 166 -1.47 7.29 10.52
N ALA A 167 -2.29 7.07 11.55
CA ALA A 167 -2.92 8.15 12.33
C ALA A 167 -1.91 9.01 13.11
N SER A 168 -0.73 8.46 13.44
CA SER A 168 0.34 9.22 14.09
C SER A 168 1.06 10.18 13.13
N LEU A 169 1.08 9.89 11.82
CA LEU A 169 1.72 10.71 10.80
C LEU A 169 1.03 12.07 10.62
N ASP A 170 1.69 12.95 9.87
CA ASP A 170 1.11 14.21 9.43
C ASP A 170 -0.05 14.01 8.46
N TYR A 171 -0.97 14.97 8.50
CA TYR A 171 -2.13 14.93 7.63
C TYR A 171 -1.72 15.08 6.18
N THR A 172 -2.11 14.08 5.38
CA THR A 172 -2.19 14.19 3.93
C THR A 172 -3.51 13.63 3.47
N ASN A 173 -4.02 14.14 2.35
CA ASN A 173 -5.24 13.63 1.72
C ASN A 173 -5.12 12.11 1.45
N THR A 174 -3.94 11.63 1.05
CA THR A 174 -3.67 10.22 0.76
C THR A 174 -3.61 9.33 2.00
N ASN A 175 -2.99 9.77 3.09
CA ASN A 175 -2.99 9.04 4.37
C ASN A 175 -4.41 8.92 4.91
N CYS A 176 -5.23 9.97 4.75
CA CYS A 176 -6.62 9.96 5.17
C CYS A 176 -7.49 8.95 4.40
N ILE A 177 -7.22 8.74 3.10
CA ILE A 177 -7.85 7.67 2.31
C ILE A 177 -7.57 6.29 2.95
N PHE A 178 -6.33 6.02 3.36
CA PHE A 178 -5.99 4.76 4.02
C PHE A 178 -6.66 4.62 5.39
N ILE A 179 -6.67 5.68 6.20
CA ILE A 179 -7.38 5.70 7.49
C ILE A 179 -8.85 5.32 7.30
N LYS A 180 -9.54 5.96 6.34
CA LYS A 180 -10.93 5.64 6.00
C LYS A 180 -11.10 4.18 5.62
N VAL A 181 -10.21 3.63 4.77
CA VAL A 181 -10.25 2.22 4.36
C VAL A 181 -10.14 1.26 5.56
N PHE A 182 -9.26 1.55 6.52
CA PHE A 182 -9.12 0.73 7.72
C PHE A 182 -10.33 0.86 8.66
N LEU A 183 -10.92 2.04 8.79
CA LEU A 183 -12.14 2.23 9.58
C LEU A 183 -13.33 1.49 8.97
N GLU A 184 -13.45 1.48 7.65
CA GLU A 184 -14.48 0.75 6.90
C GLU A 184 -14.38 -0.77 7.04
N LYS A 185 -13.27 -1.32 7.57
CA LYS A 185 -13.17 -2.74 7.93
C LYS A 185 -14.02 -3.13 9.13
N ARG A 186 -14.45 -2.16 9.95
CA ARG A 186 -15.33 -2.37 11.11
C ARG A 186 -14.81 -3.43 12.09
N TYR A 187 -13.48 -3.52 12.25
CA TYR A 187 -12.88 -4.45 13.20
C TYR A 187 -13.09 -3.99 14.64
N ALA A 188 -13.03 -4.93 15.59
CA ALA A 188 -12.94 -4.58 17.01
C ALA A 188 -11.55 -4.01 17.32
N LEU A 189 -11.43 -2.67 17.32
CA LEU A 189 -10.17 -1.98 17.59
C LEU A 189 -9.85 -1.93 19.10
N PRO A 190 -8.58 -2.10 19.49
CA PRO A 190 -8.11 -1.84 20.85
C PRO A 190 -8.29 -0.36 21.25
N THR A 191 -8.48 -0.10 22.55
CA THR A 191 -8.71 1.25 23.08
C THR A 191 -7.59 2.24 22.72
N GLN A 192 -6.33 1.79 22.72
CA GLN A 192 -5.18 2.60 22.32
C GLN A 192 -5.29 3.07 20.87
N VAL A 193 -5.81 2.24 19.97
CA VAL A 193 -5.99 2.61 18.55
C VAL A 193 -7.13 3.60 18.40
N ILE A 194 -8.23 3.41 19.13
CA ILE A 194 -9.34 4.37 19.18
C ILE A 194 -8.83 5.74 19.66
N GLN A 195 -8.06 5.77 20.74
CA GLN A 195 -7.44 6.99 21.26
C GLN A 195 -6.51 7.64 20.23
N GLY A 196 -5.70 6.85 19.52
CA GLY A 196 -4.83 7.35 18.45
C GLY A 196 -5.62 8.01 17.31
N VAL A 197 -6.76 7.42 16.92
CA VAL A 197 -7.64 7.99 15.89
C VAL A 197 -8.37 9.25 16.39
N VAL A 198 -8.82 9.29 17.65
CA VAL A 198 -9.35 10.52 18.26
C VAL A 198 -8.29 11.61 18.23
N SER A 199 -7.06 11.29 18.64
CA SER A 199 -5.95 12.24 18.64
C SER A 199 -5.66 12.77 17.24
N TYR A 200 -5.70 11.91 16.22
CA TYR A 200 -5.55 12.31 14.82
C TYR A 200 -6.58 13.37 14.39
N PHE A 201 -7.86 13.20 14.74
CA PHE A 201 -8.89 14.20 14.42
C PHE A 201 -8.79 15.45 15.31
N ALA A 202 -8.45 15.29 16.59
CA ALA A 202 -8.29 16.40 17.53
C ALA A 202 -7.15 17.36 17.14
N LYS A 203 -6.13 16.90 16.38
CA LYS A 203 -5.09 17.78 15.81
C LYS A 203 -5.67 18.99 15.06
N PHE A 204 -6.84 18.83 14.44
CA PHE A 204 -7.47 19.89 13.64
C PHE A 204 -8.14 20.99 14.47
N LEU A 205 -8.38 20.78 15.77
CA LEU A 205 -8.88 21.84 16.66
C LEU A 205 -7.88 23.00 16.80
N ASN A 206 -6.59 22.68 16.69
CA ASN A 206 -5.50 23.64 16.86
C ASN A 206 -5.05 24.28 15.54
N ILE A 207 -5.67 23.89 14.41
CA ILE A 207 -5.28 24.38 13.09
C ILE A 207 -6.32 25.44 12.64
N PRO A 208 -5.89 26.67 12.30
CA PRO A 208 -6.80 27.68 11.77
C PRO A 208 -7.52 27.17 10.51
N PRO A 209 -8.83 27.41 10.33
CA PRO A 209 -9.61 26.90 9.20
C PRO A 209 -9.01 27.26 7.83
N GLU A 210 -8.45 28.46 7.72
CA GLU A 210 -7.80 28.99 6.51
C GLU A 210 -6.53 28.23 6.10
N LYS A 211 -5.89 27.52 7.04
CA LYS A 211 -4.64 26.76 6.80
C LYS A 211 -4.88 25.26 6.65
N ALA A 212 -6.07 24.76 7.01
CA ALA A 212 -6.27 23.33 7.21
C ALA A 212 -6.41 22.52 5.92
N ASN A 213 -6.73 23.15 4.76
CA ASN A 213 -6.89 22.49 3.46
C ASN A 213 -7.57 21.10 3.57
N ILE A 214 -8.68 21.05 4.32
CA ILE A 214 -9.34 19.79 4.69
C ILE A 214 -10.10 19.27 3.48
N HIS A 215 -9.72 18.07 3.03
CA HIS A 215 -10.36 17.42 1.89
C HIS A 215 -11.62 16.66 2.29
N THR A 216 -12.57 16.47 1.36
CA THR A 216 -13.83 15.74 1.60
C THR A 216 -13.63 14.35 2.23
N VAL A 217 -12.55 13.65 1.89
CA VAL A 217 -12.26 12.32 2.45
C VAL A 217 -12.07 12.36 3.97
N TRP A 218 -11.61 13.48 4.53
CA TRP A 218 -11.44 13.64 5.96
C TRP A 218 -12.79 13.61 6.68
N TYR A 219 -13.78 14.34 6.18
CA TYR A 219 -15.14 14.32 6.73
C TYR A 219 -15.77 12.93 6.59
N GLN A 220 -15.52 12.25 5.47
CA GLN A 220 -15.99 10.87 5.29
C GLN A 220 -15.32 9.88 6.26
N ALA A 221 -14.02 10.05 6.54
CA ALA A 221 -13.28 9.26 7.50
C ALA A 221 -13.80 9.50 8.93
N LEU A 222 -14.03 10.77 9.29
CA LEU A 222 -14.59 11.16 10.59
C LEU A 222 -16.00 10.58 10.77
N LEU A 223 -16.87 10.72 9.77
CA LEU A 223 -18.22 10.14 9.80
C LEU A 223 -18.16 8.62 9.97
N THR A 224 -17.29 7.94 9.23
CA THR A 224 -17.07 6.48 9.36
C THR A 224 -16.61 6.12 10.78
N PHE A 225 -15.68 6.89 11.35
CA PHE A 225 -15.19 6.68 12.70
C PHE A 225 -16.31 6.81 13.74
N VAL A 226 -17.05 7.92 13.72
CA VAL A 226 -18.15 8.18 14.67
C VAL A 226 -19.26 7.15 14.52
N THR A 227 -19.60 6.75 13.29
CA THR A 227 -20.67 5.78 13.01
C THR A 227 -20.39 4.41 13.63
N TYR A 228 -19.17 3.90 13.49
CA TYR A 228 -18.83 2.53 13.94
C TYR A 228 -18.21 2.46 15.33
N TYR A 229 -17.53 3.52 15.78
CA TYR A 229 -16.75 3.52 17.02
C TYR A 229 -17.24 4.54 18.05
N GLY A 230 -18.24 5.38 17.72
CA GLY A 230 -18.75 6.43 18.61
C GLY A 230 -19.29 5.92 19.95
N SER A 231 -19.84 4.69 19.99
CA SER A 231 -20.32 4.07 21.24
C SER A 231 -19.19 3.72 22.21
N LYS A 232 -17.97 3.48 21.70
CA LYS A 232 -16.79 3.06 22.47
C LYS A 232 -15.98 4.25 23.02
N LEU A 233 -16.36 5.48 22.68
CA LEU A 233 -15.65 6.69 23.11
C LEU A 233 -16.00 7.07 24.55
N SER A 234 -15.00 7.51 25.32
CA SER A 234 -15.21 8.13 26.63
C SER A 234 -15.97 9.46 26.51
N LYS A 235 -16.50 9.98 27.63
CA LYS A 235 -17.20 11.28 27.63
C LYS A 235 -16.31 12.41 27.12
N GLU A 236 -15.04 12.40 27.51
CA GLU A 236 -14.03 13.39 27.10
C GLU A 236 -13.73 13.29 25.59
N GLN A 237 -13.49 12.09 25.07
CA GLN A 237 -13.26 11.86 23.65
C GLN A 237 -14.48 12.29 22.80
N LYS A 238 -15.69 12.02 23.28
CA LYS A 238 -16.92 12.50 22.63
C LYS A 238 -16.99 14.03 22.60
N HIS A 239 -16.56 14.70 23.68
CA HIS A 239 -16.51 16.16 23.71
C HIS A 239 -15.52 16.72 22.69
N GLN A 240 -14.30 16.17 22.61
CA GLN A 240 -13.30 16.56 21.62
C GLN A 240 -13.81 16.39 20.19
N ILE A 241 -14.37 15.23 19.86
CA ILE A 241 -14.92 14.97 18.52
C ILE A 241 -16.09 15.90 18.21
N LYS A 242 -16.95 16.22 19.18
CA LYS A 242 -18.03 17.21 18.98
C LYS A 242 -17.49 18.60 18.66
N GLN A 243 -16.38 19.02 19.25
CA GLN A 243 -15.72 20.27 18.90
C GLN A 243 -15.16 20.21 17.48
N VAL A 244 -14.55 19.08 17.10
CA VAL A 244 -14.00 18.86 15.75
C VAL A 244 -15.10 18.96 14.69
N CYS A 245 -16.31 18.47 14.97
CA CYS A 245 -17.45 18.56 14.04
C CYS A 245 -18.01 19.97 13.84
N LYS A 246 -17.58 20.97 14.64
CA LYS A 246 -18.00 22.38 14.48
C LYS A 246 -17.08 23.17 13.53
N LEU A 247 -15.95 22.58 13.13
CA LEU A 247 -15.07 23.10 12.08
C LEU A 247 -15.73 22.91 10.71
#